data_AF-A0A2P8KF94-F1
#
_entry.id   AF-A0A2P8KF94-F1
#
_cell.length_a   1.000
_cell.length_b   1.000
_cell.length_c   1.000
_cell.angle_alpha   90.00
_cell.angle_beta   90.00
_cell.angle_gamma   90.00
#
_symmetry.space_group_name_H-M   'P 1'
#
loop_
_entity.id
_entity.type
_entity.pdbx_description
1 polymer ?
#
loop_
_entity_poly.entity_id
_entity_poly.type
_entity_poly.pdbx_seq_one_letter_code
_entity_poly.pdbx_strand_id
1 'polypeptide(L)'
;MTARTDSTSVLDRQLLLQLGERLKRVRRQEGFSSTALAELVGISRTTLAAIESGDPSPSMGNYVRVMSALGVSADLALLASDALQITPGVEDRPRKRPAPAVSVLVKTDGSHDAQDLQSLMLHKEAIKLMLSDPKLIDQALATLEEWRSSGSSHSRFLWDEWSVILHRRDWRRALSTSRRGRELRQASPLPTILPAPIRAAVLEQVSALKKGVLLGSKARAPAAQGGPS
;
A
#
# COMPACT_ATOMS: atom_id res chain seq x y z
N MET A 1 -5.73 -25.49 5.61
CA MET A 1 -4.97 -24.60 6.50
C MET A 1 -4.91 -23.22 5.85
N THR A 2 -5.74 -22.29 6.32
CA THR A 2 -5.85 -20.91 5.85
C THR A 2 -4.65 -20.09 6.31
N ALA A 3 -3.68 -19.89 5.43
CA ALA A 3 -2.70 -18.82 5.58
C ALA A 3 -3.39 -17.48 5.27
N ARG A 4 -4.15 -16.98 6.23
CA ARG A 4 -4.47 -15.56 6.32
C ARG A 4 -3.24 -14.84 6.84
N THR A 5 -3.15 -13.57 6.45
CA THR A 5 -2.19 -12.54 6.91
C THR A 5 -0.75 -12.76 6.54
N ASP A 6 -0.39 -12.25 5.36
CA ASP A 6 0.97 -11.78 5.12
C ASP A 6 0.95 -10.55 4.21
N SER A 7 1.00 -9.38 4.88
CA SER A 7 1.47 -8.07 4.40
C SER A 7 0.93 -7.46 3.10
N THR A 8 0.12 -6.40 3.24
CA THR A 8 -0.28 -5.41 2.22
C THR A 8 -0.86 -5.99 0.92
N SER A 9 -2.15 -6.31 0.92
CA SER A 9 -2.86 -6.57 -0.34
C SER A 9 -2.68 -5.38 -1.28
N VAL A 10 -2.52 -5.62 -2.59
CA VAL A 10 -2.52 -4.57 -3.61
C VAL A 10 -3.74 -3.64 -3.43
N LEU A 11 -4.85 -4.20 -2.94
CA LEU A 11 -6.05 -3.49 -2.55
C LEU A 11 -5.83 -2.52 -1.38
N ASP A 12 -5.21 -2.96 -0.28
CA ASP A 12 -4.95 -2.11 0.90
C ASP A 12 -4.07 -0.93 0.52
N ARG A 13 -3.07 -1.16 -0.34
CA ARG A 13 -2.24 -0.09 -0.87
C ARG A 13 -3.06 0.89 -1.72
N GLN A 14 -3.92 0.38 -2.60
CA GLN A 14 -4.78 1.24 -3.41
C GLN A 14 -5.72 2.09 -2.55
N LEU A 15 -6.30 1.51 -1.49
CA LEU A 15 -7.14 2.22 -0.55
C LEU A 15 -6.38 3.36 0.15
N LEU A 16 -5.16 3.12 0.59
CA LEU A 16 -4.32 4.16 1.20
C LEU A 16 -3.95 5.27 0.21
N LEU A 17 -3.65 4.94 -1.05
CA LEU A 17 -3.38 5.93 -2.10
C LEU A 17 -4.60 6.82 -2.34
N GLN A 18 -5.79 6.21 -2.46
CA GLN A 18 -7.04 6.94 -2.65
C GLN A 18 -7.37 7.82 -1.44
N LEU A 19 -7.16 7.33 -0.22
CA LEU A 19 -7.36 8.11 0.99
C LEU A 19 -6.42 9.31 1.03
N GLY A 20 -5.12 9.12 0.80
CA GLY A 20 -4.13 10.19 0.80
C GLY A 20 -4.46 11.30 -0.20
N GLU A 21 -4.81 10.94 -1.44
CA GLU A 21 -5.17 11.92 -2.47
C GLU A 21 -6.49 12.65 -2.15
N ARG A 22 -7.46 11.97 -1.51
CA ARG A 22 -8.69 12.63 -1.02
C ARG A 22 -8.36 13.64 0.08
N LEU A 23 -7.55 13.29 1.07
CA LEU A 23 -7.14 14.19 2.15
C LEU A 23 -6.40 15.42 1.60
N LYS A 24 -5.50 15.21 0.65
CA LYS A 24 -4.78 16.29 -0.06
C LYS A 24 -5.73 17.23 -0.80
N ARG A 25 -6.78 16.69 -1.42
CA ARG A 25 -7.81 17.48 -2.11
C ARG A 25 -8.61 18.31 -1.12
N VAL A 26 -9.07 17.72 -0.02
CA VAL A 26 -9.79 18.43 1.05
C VAL A 26 -8.92 19.54 1.62
N ARG A 27 -7.64 19.27 1.94
CA ARG A 27 -6.71 20.31 2.40
C ARG A 27 -6.63 21.49 1.43
N ARG A 28 -6.53 21.22 0.12
CA ARG A 28 -6.46 22.28 -0.91
C ARG A 28 -7.77 23.06 -1.02
N GLN A 29 -8.91 22.40 -0.86
CA GLN A 29 -10.23 23.05 -0.87
C GLN A 29 -10.40 23.98 0.34
N GLU A 30 -9.92 23.56 1.51
CA GLU A 30 -9.88 24.38 2.74
C GLU A 30 -8.78 25.46 2.72
N GLY A 31 -8.02 25.61 1.63
CA GLY A 31 -7.02 26.66 1.46
C GLY A 31 -5.71 26.47 2.26
N PHE A 32 -5.52 25.33 2.94
CA PHE A 32 -4.33 25.09 3.72
C PHE A 32 -3.11 24.77 2.84
N SER A 33 -1.99 25.44 3.10
CA SER A 33 -0.69 25.00 2.59
C SER A 33 -0.23 23.72 3.31
N SER A 34 0.67 22.96 2.68
CA SER A 34 1.25 21.76 3.32
C SER A 34 1.99 22.12 4.62
N THR A 35 2.67 23.27 4.65
CA THR A 35 3.34 23.76 5.86
C THR A 35 2.34 24.13 6.94
N ALA A 36 1.31 24.91 6.58
CA ALA A 36 0.29 25.38 7.53
C ALA A 36 -0.46 24.22 8.20
N LEU A 37 -0.88 23.21 7.43
CA LEU A 37 -1.57 22.06 8.02
C LEU A 37 -0.62 21.20 8.88
N ALA A 38 0.63 21.01 8.44
CA ALA A 38 1.61 20.23 9.21
C ALA A 38 1.87 20.87 10.58
N GLU A 39 2.04 22.20 10.62
CA GLU A 39 2.20 22.98 11.85
C GLU A 39 0.93 22.91 12.73
N LEU A 40 -0.25 23.12 12.15
CA LEU A 40 -1.53 23.04 12.87
C LEU A 40 -1.73 21.69 13.57
N VAL A 41 -1.30 20.61 12.92
CA VAL A 41 -1.49 19.23 13.41
C VAL A 41 -0.32 18.75 14.29
N GLY A 42 0.77 19.53 14.37
CA GLY A 42 1.96 19.18 15.13
C GLY A 42 2.74 18.00 14.54
N ILE A 43 2.82 17.91 13.20
CA ILE A 43 3.60 16.89 12.48
C ILE A 43 4.59 17.55 11.54
N SER A 44 5.61 16.80 11.11
CA SER A 44 6.55 17.31 10.12
C SER A 44 5.90 17.40 8.73
N ARG A 45 6.38 18.33 7.89
CA ARG A 45 5.98 18.44 6.48
C ARG A 45 6.17 17.14 5.71
N THR A 46 7.23 16.38 6.03
CA THR A 46 7.51 15.08 5.41
C THR A 46 6.50 14.02 5.83
N THR A 47 6.06 14.02 7.10
CA THR A 47 4.97 13.15 7.58
C THR A 47 3.65 13.46 6.88
N LEU A 48 3.30 14.74 6.73
CA LEU A 48 2.08 15.12 5.99
C LEU A 48 2.17 14.68 4.52
N ALA A 49 3.30 14.92 3.86
CA ALA A 49 3.50 14.48 2.49
C ALA A 49 3.40 12.95 2.34
N ALA A 50 3.92 12.18 3.31
CA ALA A 50 3.79 10.73 3.35
C ALA A 50 2.32 10.30 3.44
N ILE A 51 1.54 10.91 4.35
CA ILE A 51 0.10 10.67 4.52
C ILE A 51 -0.67 10.96 3.22
N GLU A 52 -0.45 12.12 2.62
CA GLU A 52 -1.10 12.55 1.37
C GLU A 52 -0.75 11.67 0.17
N SER A 53 0.40 10.99 0.24
CA SER A 53 0.82 10.00 -0.76
C SER A 53 0.40 8.56 -0.43
N GLY A 54 -0.40 8.37 0.62
CA GLY A 54 -0.89 7.06 1.05
C GLY A 54 0.17 6.13 1.64
N ASP A 55 1.32 6.65 2.10
CA ASP A 55 2.38 5.86 2.71
C ASP A 55 1.88 5.11 3.97
N PRO A 56 2.16 3.81 4.17
CA PRO A 56 1.67 3.07 5.33
C PRO A 56 2.49 3.31 6.61
N SER A 57 3.63 4.01 6.54
CA SER A 57 4.53 4.22 7.68
C SER A 57 4.07 5.26 8.71
N PRO A 58 3.36 6.35 8.36
CA PRO A 58 2.75 7.22 9.36
C PRO A 58 1.78 6.43 10.24
N SER A 59 1.81 6.68 11.53
CA SER A 59 0.91 6.00 12.47
C SER A 59 -0.56 6.32 12.17
N MET A 60 -1.46 5.41 12.54
CA MET A 60 -2.90 5.68 12.47
C MET A 60 -3.29 6.95 13.23
N GLY A 61 -2.62 7.25 14.35
CA GLY A 61 -2.81 8.50 15.09
C GLY A 61 -2.52 9.74 14.24
N ASN A 62 -1.48 9.71 13.40
CA ASN A 62 -1.17 10.85 12.51
C ASN A 62 -2.25 11.02 11.43
N TYR A 63 -2.75 9.92 10.85
CA TYR A 63 -3.88 9.96 9.92
C TYR A 63 -5.13 10.58 10.56
N VAL A 64 -5.50 10.13 11.78
CA VAL A 64 -6.65 10.66 12.51
C VAL A 64 -6.48 12.15 12.80
N ARG A 65 -5.31 12.60 13.24
CA ARG A 65 -5.09 14.03 13.52
C ARG A 65 -5.25 14.91 12.27
N VAL A 66 -4.74 14.47 11.12
CA VAL A 66 -4.93 15.18 9.84
C VAL A 66 -6.41 15.20 9.47
N MET A 67 -7.11 14.07 9.60
CA MET A 67 -8.55 13.98 9.34
C MET A 67 -9.37 14.89 10.25
N SER A 68 -9.01 15.01 11.52
CA SER A 68 -9.66 15.92 12.48
C SER A 68 -9.46 17.39 12.11
N ALA A 69 -8.24 17.79 11.76
CA ALA A 69 -7.97 19.17 11.34
C ALA A 69 -8.66 19.55 10.01
N LEU A 70 -8.95 18.57 9.16
CA LEU A 70 -9.71 18.74 7.92
C LEU A 70 -11.22 18.54 8.09
N GLY A 71 -11.71 18.33 9.31
CA GLY A 71 -13.15 18.18 9.59
C GLY A 71 -13.78 16.86 9.14
N VAL A 72 -12.99 15.88 8.68
CA VAL A 72 -13.47 14.58 8.16
C VAL A 72 -13.39 13.44 9.19
N SER A 73 -12.99 13.72 10.44
CA SER A 73 -12.93 12.68 11.48
C SER A 73 -14.29 12.17 11.93
N ALA A 74 -15.36 12.93 11.71
CA ALA A 74 -16.73 12.53 12.06
C ALA A 74 -17.16 11.28 11.28
N ASP A 75 -16.77 11.18 10.00
CA ASP A 75 -17.04 10.00 9.17
C ASP A 75 -16.33 8.75 9.70
N LEU A 76 -15.11 8.90 10.22
CA LEU A 76 -14.38 7.79 10.84
C LEU A 76 -15.07 7.32 12.13
N ALA A 77 -15.57 8.26 12.95
CA ALA A 77 -16.32 7.95 14.16
C ALA A 77 -17.66 7.25 13.85
N LEU A 78 -18.35 7.68 12.79
CA LEU A 78 -19.58 7.05 12.31
C LEU A 78 -19.29 5.62 11.82
N LEU A 79 -18.24 5.42 11.03
CA LEU A 79 -17.79 4.09 10.58
C LEU A 79 -17.44 3.17 11.76
N ALA A 80 -16.75 3.68 12.77
CA ALA A 80 -16.43 2.91 13.98
C ALA A 80 -17.70 2.56 14.78
N SER A 81 -18.68 3.47 14.82
CA SER A 81 -19.91 3.28 15.60
C SER A 81 -20.88 2.31 14.92
N ASP A 82 -20.96 2.28 13.60
CA ASP A 82 -21.88 1.38 12.88
C ASP A 82 -21.25 0.01 12.61
N ALA A 83 -20.00 -0.04 12.17
CA ALA A 83 -19.36 -1.29 11.77
C ALA A 83 -18.73 -2.07 12.94
N LEU A 84 -18.30 -1.39 14.01
CA LEU A 84 -17.55 -1.98 15.12
C LEU A 84 -18.35 -2.06 16.43
N GLN A 85 -19.68 -2.05 16.40
CA GLN A 85 -20.50 -2.21 17.61
C GLN A 85 -20.10 -3.48 18.38
N ILE A 86 -19.59 -3.26 19.60
CA ILE A 86 -19.35 -4.29 20.61
C ILE A 86 -20.53 -4.21 21.58
N THR A 87 -21.48 -5.13 21.50
CA THR A 87 -22.55 -5.24 22.50
C THR A 87 -21.97 -5.94 23.74
N PRO A 88 -21.86 -5.29 24.92
CA PRO A 88 -21.37 -5.95 26.12
C PRO A 88 -22.36 -7.03 26.56
N GLY A 89 -21.86 -8.23 26.88
CA GLY A 89 -22.66 -9.29 27.54
C GLY A 89 -23.28 -10.37 26.65
N VAL A 90 -22.81 -10.55 25.40
CA VAL A 90 -23.28 -11.67 24.55
C VAL A 90 -22.11 -12.59 24.20
N GLU A 91 -22.16 -13.82 24.72
CA GLU A 91 -21.27 -14.91 24.36
C GLU A 91 -21.12 -15.09 22.85
N ASP A 92 -19.95 -15.60 22.46
CA ASP A 92 -19.32 -15.70 21.13
C ASP A 92 -20.11 -16.58 20.14
N ARG A 93 -21.39 -16.26 19.91
CA ARG A 93 -22.23 -16.93 18.91
C ARG A 93 -22.02 -16.25 17.56
N PRO A 94 -21.75 -17.00 16.47
CA PRO A 94 -21.59 -16.41 15.14
C PRO A 94 -22.92 -15.81 14.67
N ARG A 95 -23.08 -14.50 14.86
CA ARG A 95 -24.24 -13.74 14.38
C ARG A 95 -24.18 -13.62 12.86
N LYS A 96 -25.28 -13.99 12.18
CA LYS A 96 -25.59 -13.53 10.82
C LYS A 96 -25.93 -12.03 10.90
N ARG A 97 -24.91 -11.17 10.88
CA ARG A 97 -25.11 -9.73 10.64
C ARG A 97 -25.53 -9.55 9.19
N PRO A 98 -26.55 -8.73 8.87
CA PRO A 98 -26.67 -8.21 7.51
C PRO A 98 -25.38 -7.44 7.21
N ALA A 99 -24.69 -7.86 6.16
CA ALA A 99 -23.56 -7.15 5.59
C ALA A 99 -23.90 -5.65 5.48
N PRO A 100 -23.00 -4.71 5.83
CA PRO A 100 -23.21 -3.31 5.44
C PRO A 100 -23.52 -3.27 3.95
N ALA A 101 -24.67 -2.71 3.59
CA ALA A 101 -25.22 -2.74 2.22
C ALA A 101 -24.42 -1.88 1.22
N VAL A 102 -23.32 -1.27 1.65
CA VAL A 102 -22.46 -0.41 0.83
C VAL A 102 -21.40 -1.28 0.17
N SER A 103 -21.57 -1.55 -1.12
CA SER A 103 -20.52 -2.13 -1.98
C SER A 103 -19.67 -1.01 -2.58
N VAL A 104 -18.37 -1.04 -2.33
CA VAL A 104 -17.43 -0.06 -2.88
C VAL A 104 -16.64 -0.73 -4.00
N LEU A 105 -16.75 -0.20 -5.22
CA LEU A 105 -15.90 -0.60 -6.34
C LEU A 105 -14.58 0.14 -6.26
N VAL A 106 -13.49 -0.59 -6.03
CA VAL A 106 -12.14 -0.02 -6.01
C VAL A 106 -11.45 -0.34 -7.34
N LYS A 107 -10.93 0.70 -7.99
CA LYS A 107 -10.22 0.67 -9.26
C LYS A 107 -8.95 1.52 -9.18
N THR A 108 -7.98 1.21 -10.04
CA THR A 108 -6.88 2.12 -10.36
C THR A 108 -7.30 3.09 -11.45
N ASP A 109 -6.94 4.36 -11.34
CA ASP A 109 -7.26 5.36 -12.34
C ASP A 109 -6.23 5.31 -13.49
N GLY A 110 -6.65 4.93 -14.70
CA GLY A 110 -5.76 4.90 -15.87
C GLY A 110 -4.64 3.83 -15.86
N SER A 111 -3.93 3.71 -17.00
CA SER A 111 -2.89 2.69 -17.19
C SER A 111 -1.59 3.01 -16.44
N HIS A 112 -1.22 4.30 -16.34
CA HIS A 112 0.01 4.75 -15.70
C HIS A 112 0.02 4.49 -14.18
N ASP A 113 -1.09 4.77 -13.48
CA ASP A 113 -1.16 4.56 -12.03
C ASP A 113 -1.11 3.07 -11.68
N ALA A 114 -1.75 2.24 -12.51
CA ALA A 114 -1.70 0.80 -12.33
C ALA A 114 -0.29 0.23 -12.58
N GLN A 115 0.47 0.81 -13.52
CA GLN A 115 1.86 0.44 -13.75
C GLN A 115 2.77 0.88 -12.58
N ASP A 116 2.55 2.07 -12.02
CA ASP A 116 3.29 2.52 -10.84
C ASP A 116 2.96 1.65 -9.61
N LEU A 117 1.69 1.30 -9.41
CA LEU A 117 1.24 0.39 -8.36
C LEU A 117 1.88 -1.00 -8.53
N GLN A 118 1.86 -1.56 -9.75
CA GLN A 118 2.52 -2.83 -10.04
C GLN A 118 4.00 -2.78 -9.69
N SER A 119 4.70 -1.75 -10.15
CA SER A 119 6.13 -1.56 -9.85
C SER A 119 6.35 -1.52 -8.33
N LEU A 120 5.59 -0.69 -7.61
CA LEU A 120 5.71 -0.57 -6.15
C LEU A 120 5.46 -1.91 -5.43
N MET A 121 4.49 -2.71 -5.85
CA MET A 121 4.15 -3.99 -5.23
C MET A 121 5.22 -5.06 -5.46
N LEU A 122 5.76 -5.14 -6.68
CA LEU A 122 6.90 -6.02 -6.96
C LEU A 122 8.12 -5.66 -6.09
N HIS A 123 8.37 -4.36 -5.89
CA HIS A 123 9.48 -3.91 -5.05
C HIS A 123 9.26 -4.23 -3.56
N LYS A 124 8.03 -4.10 -3.05
CA LYS A 124 7.71 -4.50 -1.67
C LYS A 124 7.93 -6.00 -1.44
N GLU A 125 7.47 -6.84 -2.37
CA GLU A 125 7.66 -8.29 -2.26
C GLU A 125 9.14 -8.67 -2.34
N ALA A 126 9.91 -8.05 -3.25
CA ALA A 126 11.34 -8.27 -3.33
C ALA A 126 12.05 -7.89 -2.02
N ILE A 127 11.71 -6.74 -1.42
CA ILE A 127 12.25 -6.32 -0.12
C ILE A 127 11.86 -7.31 0.98
N LYS A 128 10.61 -7.79 1.00
CA LYS A 128 10.16 -8.80 1.99
C LYS A 128 10.99 -10.07 1.89
N LEU A 129 11.28 -10.54 0.68
CA LEU A 129 12.15 -11.70 0.48
C LEU A 129 13.58 -11.42 0.95
N MET A 130 14.15 -10.25 0.64
CA MET A 130 15.51 -9.88 1.06
C MET A 130 15.65 -9.71 2.58
N LEU A 131 14.58 -9.30 3.27
CA LEU A 131 14.57 -9.26 4.74
C LEU A 131 14.58 -10.66 5.35
N SER A 132 13.97 -11.64 4.67
CA SER A 132 13.94 -13.05 5.10
C SER A 132 15.18 -13.83 4.68
N ASP A 133 15.75 -13.54 3.52
CA ASP A 133 16.98 -14.14 3.00
C ASP A 133 17.99 -13.06 2.57
N PRO A 134 18.93 -12.70 3.46
CA PRO A 134 19.95 -11.69 3.15
C PRO A 134 20.83 -12.01 1.94
N LYS A 135 20.94 -13.28 1.51
CA LYS A 135 21.74 -13.65 0.32
C LYS A 135 21.18 -13.03 -0.96
N LEU A 136 19.89 -12.73 -0.99
CA LEU A 136 19.26 -12.02 -2.11
C LEU A 136 19.77 -10.58 -2.24
N ILE A 137 20.28 -9.97 -1.15
CA ILE A 137 20.95 -8.67 -1.20
C ILE A 137 22.27 -8.78 -1.96
N ASP A 138 23.04 -9.84 -1.70
CA ASP A 138 24.32 -10.08 -2.39
C ASP A 138 24.10 -10.35 -3.89
N GLN A 139 23.07 -11.12 -4.24
CA GLN A 139 22.66 -11.33 -5.63
C GLN A 139 22.27 -10.01 -6.30
N ALA A 140 21.51 -9.15 -5.62
CA ALA A 140 21.15 -7.83 -6.12
C ALA A 140 22.39 -6.96 -6.42
N LEU A 141 23.36 -6.97 -5.50
CA LEU A 141 24.61 -6.24 -5.64
C LEU A 141 25.45 -6.77 -6.80
N ALA A 142 25.52 -8.09 -6.98
CA ALA A 142 26.19 -8.71 -8.12
C ALA A 142 25.57 -8.30 -9.46
N THR A 143 24.23 -8.33 -9.56
CA THR A 143 23.52 -7.86 -10.75
C THR A 143 23.81 -6.39 -11.06
N LEU A 144 23.88 -5.52 -10.05
CA LEU A 144 24.25 -4.12 -10.24
C LEU A 144 25.68 -3.96 -10.77
N GLU A 145 26.62 -4.78 -10.31
CA GLU A 145 28.00 -4.73 -10.75
C GLU A 145 28.18 -5.21 -12.20
N GLU A 146 27.44 -6.23 -12.61
CA GLU A 146 27.35 -6.68 -14.00
C GLU A 146 26.79 -5.58 -14.92
N TRP A 147 25.75 -4.87 -14.47
CA TRP A 147 25.17 -3.75 -15.23
C TRP A 147 26.12 -2.56 -15.33
N ARG A 148 26.88 -2.27 -14.27
CA ARG A 148 27.94 -1.23 -14.31
C ARG A 148 29.03 -1.56 -15.31
N SER A 149 29.36 -2.84 -15.44
CA SER A 149 30.42 -3.32 -16.32
C SER A 149 30.02 -3.32 -17.80
N SER A 150 28.72 -3.40 -18.10
CA SER A 150 28.17 -3.52 -19.46
C SER A 150 27.35 -2.32 -19.96
N GLY A 151 27.00 -1.38 -19.08
CA GLY A 151 25.98 -0.36 -19.33
C GLY A 151 26.46 1.06 -19.64
N SER A 152 25.52 1.91 -20.05
CA SER A 152 25.74 3.32 -20.40
C SER A 152 25.77 4.25 -19.16
N SER A 153 26.58 5.33 -19.22
CA SER A 153 26.81 6.26 -18.09
C SER A 153 25.55 6.89 -17.49
N HIS A 154 24.45 7.01 -18.26
CA HIS A 154 23.25 7.74 -17.85
C HIS A 154 22.45 7.06 -16.73
N SER A 155 22.55 5.73 -16.55
CA SER A 155 21.85 5.00 -15.47
C SER A 155 22.76 4.66 -14.29
N ARG A 156 24.07 4.95 -14.40
CA ARG A 156 25.08 4.57 -13.41
C ARG A 156 24.82 5.19 -12.04
N PHE A 157 24.41 6.45 -12.00
CA PHE A 157 24.08 7.12 -10.74
C PHE A 157 22.90 6.47 -10.01
N LEU A 158 21.93 5.87 -10.73
CA LEU A 158 20.81 5.16 -10.12
C LEU A 158 21.25 3.83 -9.53
N TRP A 159 22.17 3.13 -10.20
CA TRP A 159 22.75 1.89 -9.69
C TRP A 159 23.60 2.12 -8.44
N ASP A 160 24.36 3.21 -8.40
CA ASP A 160 25.13 3.61 -7.22
C ASP A 160 24.23 3.95 -6.04
N GLU A 161 23.14 4.69 -6.31
CA GLU A 161 22.13 4.94 -5.28
C GLU A 161 21.46 3.65 -4.79
N TRP A 162 21.18 2.70 -5.70
CA TRP A 162 20.68 1.37 -5.33
C TRP A 162 21.67 0.57 -4.48
N SER A 163 22.96 0.59 -4.80
CA SER A 163 23.98 -0.04 -3.96
C SER A 163 23.99 0.58 -2.56
N VAL A 164 23.87 1.90 -2.43
CA VAL A 164 23.76 2.55 -1.11
C VAL A 164 22.49 2.09 -0.37
N ILE A 165 21.35 2.02 -1.06
CA ILE A 165 20.09 1.53 -0.48
C ILE A 165 20.22 0.09 0.02
N LEU A 166 20.82 -0.80 -0.77
CA LEU A 166 21.02 -2.20 -0.42
C LEU A 166 21.94 -2.37 0.80
N HIS A 167 23.09 -1.69 0.82
CA HIS A 167 24.03 -1.73 1.95
C HIS A 167 23.43 -1.16 3.23
N ARG A 168 22.74 -0.01 3.13
CA ARG A 168 22.15 0.68 4.30
C ARG A 168 20.76 0.17 4.68
N ARG A 169 20.18 -0.72 3.87
CA ARG A 169 18.80 -1.20 3.99
C ARG A 169 17.77 -0.05 4.04
N ASP A 170 18.04 1.05 3.34
CA ASP A 170 17.19 2.26 3.31
C ASP A 170 16.06 2.13 2.27
N TRP A 171 15.22 1.12 2.47
CA TRP A 171 14.13 0.76 1.55
C TRP A 171 13.11 1.88 1.35
N ARG A 172 13.03 2.83 2.28
CA ARG A 172 12.11 3.98 2.22
C ARG A 172 12.33 4.81 0.96
N ARG A 173 13.58 4.94 0.50
CA ARG A 173 13.91 5.68 -0.72
C ARG A 173 13.31 5.03 -1.97
N ALA A 174 13.47 3.72 -2.10
CA ALA A 174 12.96 2.95 -3.24
C ALA A 174 11.42 2.85 -3.25
N LEU A 175 10.81 2.79 -2.07
CA LEU A 175 9.35 2.70 -1.91
C LEU A 175 8.64 4.06 -1.95
N SER A 176 9.39 5.16 -2.03
CA SER A 176 8.83 6.51 -2.08
C SER A 176 7.97 6.71 -3.34
N THR A 177 6.84 7.41 -3.18
CA THR A 177 5.97 7.88 -4.27
C THR A 177 6.49 9.15 -4.96
N SER A 178 7.62 9.69 -4.48
CA SER A 178 8.28 10.83 -5.10
C SER A 178 8.75 10.52 -6.53
N ARG A 179 8.98 11.56 -7.33
CA ARG A 179 9.60 11.42 -8.66
C ARG A 179 10.90 10.61 -8.58
N ARG A 180 11.73 10.89 -7.59
CA ARG A 180 13.00 10.17 -7.36
C ARG A 180 12.78 8.69 -7.03
N GLY A 181 11.80 8.38 -6.19
CA GLY A 181 11.43 7.00 -5.90
C GLY A 181 10.96 6.24 -7.14
N ARG A 182 10.19 6.89 -8.03
CA ARG A 182 9.80 6.29 -9.33
C ARG A 182 11.01 6.05 -10.24
N GLU A 183 11.91 7.01 -10.37
CA GLU A 183 13.16 6.87 -11.14
C GLU A 183 14.00 5.69 -10.61
N LEU A 184 14.13 5.56 -9.30
CA LEU A 184 14.81 4.42 -8.67
C LEU A 184 14.15 3.09 -9.05
N ARG A 185 12.82 2.99 -8.99
CA ARG A 185 12.12 1.74 -9.36
C ARG A 185 12.26 1.36 -10.83
N GLN A 186 12.50 2.31 -11.72
CA GLN A 186 12.72 2.03 -13.14
C GLN A 186 14.08 1.38 -13.42
N ALA A 187 15.09 1.67 -12.60
CA ALA A 187 16.46 1.16 -12.74
C ALA A 187 16.83 0.12 -11.66
N SER A 188 15.82 -0.60 -11.16
CA SER A 188 15.95 -1.48 -10.01
C SER A 188 16.41 -2.90 -10.40
N PRO A 189 17.35 -3.50 -9.65
CA PRO A 189 17.73 -4.90 -9.81
C PRO A 189 16.67 -5.85 -9.21
N LEU A 190 15.79 -5.36 -8.34
CA LEU A 190 14.87 -6.18 -7.53
C LEU A 190 13.93 -7.10 -8.34
N PRO A 191 13.41 -6.71 -9.53
CA PRO A 191 12.56 -7.60 -10.33
C PRO A 191 13.28 -8.86 -10.84
N THR A 192 14.61 -8.82 -10.98
CA THR A 192 15.41 -9.96 -11.46
C THR A 192 15.52 -11.07 -10.41
N ILE A 193 15.42 -10.70 -9.13
CA ILE A 193 15.58 -11.57 -7.97
C ILE A 193 14.23 -12.18 -7.55
N LEU A 194 13.12 -11.54 -7.92
CA LEU A 194 11.78 -11.95 -7.53
C LEU A 194 11.35 -13.25 -8.24
N PRO A 195 11.02 -14.33 -7.51
CA PRO A 195 10.58 -15.59 -8.09
C PRO A 195 9.34 -15.42 -9.01
N ALA A 196 9.31 -16.18 -10.11
CA ALA A 196 8.22 -16.18 -11.07
C ALA A 196 6.79 -16.31 -10.46
N PRO A 197 6.51 -17.20 -9.50
CA PRO A 197 5.17 -17.32 -8.94
C PRO A 197 4.72 -16.07 -8.18
N ILE A 198 5.64 -15.39 -7.48
CA ILE A 198 5.32 -14.17 -6.72
C ILE A 198 5.02 -13.01 -7.70
N ARG A 199 5.80 -12.89 -8.78
CA ARG A 199 5.51 -11.93 -9.85
C ARG A 199 4.13 -12.15 -10.45
N ALA A 200 3.78 -13.39 -10.77
CA ALA A 200 2.47 -13.74 -11.34
C ALA A 200 1.32 -13.35 -10.40
N ALA A 201 1.45 -13.63 -9.10
CA ALA A 201 0.43 -13.26 -8.11
C ALA A 201 0.21 -11.74 -8.01
N VAL A 202 1.28 -10.93 -8.01
CA VAL A 202 1.17 -9.47 -8.00
C VAL A 202 0.50 -8.94 -9.27
N LEU A 203 0.89 -9.48 -10.43
CA LEU A 203 0.30 -9.10 -11.72
C LEU A 203 -1.20 -9.43 -11.80
N GLU A 204 -1.59 -10.59 -11.28
CA GLU A 204 -2.99 -11.01 -11.20
C GLU A 204 -3.81 -10.04 -10.33
N GLN A 205 -3.29 -9.69 -9.15
CA GLN A 205 -3.96 -8.75 -8.23
C GLN A 205 -4.12 -7.36 -8.85
N VAL A 206 -3.09 -6.84 -9.53
CA VAL A 206 -3.17 -5.55 -10.24
C VAL A 206 -4.16 -5.62 -11.41
N SER A 207 -4.17 -6.72 -12.15
CA SER A 207 -5.13 -6.94 -13.25
C SER A 207 -6.58 -6.99 -12.75
N ALA A 208 -6.82 -7.67 -11.62
CA ALA A 208 -8.12 -7.67 -10.95
C ALA A 208 -8.54 -6.26 -10.53
N LEU A 209 -7.62 -5.47 -9.98
CA LEU A 209 -7.87 -4.09 -9.57
C LEU A 209 -8.17 -3.16 -10.76
N LYS A 210 -7.50 -3.35 -11.91
CA LYS A 210 -7.83 -2.65 -13.17
C LYS A 210 -9.26 -2.93 -13.63
N LYS A 211 -9.70 -4.19 -13.53
CA LYS A 211 -11.08 -4.61 -13.85
C LYS A 211 -12.08 -4.10 -12.81
N GLY A 212 -11.60 -3.86 -11.60
CA GLY A 212 -12.35 -3.36 -10.46
C GLY A 212 -12.66 -4.47 -9.48
N VAL A 213 -12.34 -4.21 -8.21
CA VAL A 213 -12.60 -5.13 -7.11
C VAL A 213 -13.76 -4.59 -6.29
N LEU A 214 -14.81 -5.40 -6.16
CA LEU A 214 -15.94 -5.09 -5.28
C LEU A 214 -15.56 -5.42 -3.83
N LEU A 215 -15.46 -4.39 -3.01
CA LEU A 215 -15.41 -4.51 -1.56
C LEU A 215 -16.85 -4.53 -1.02
N GLY A 216 -17.26 -5.71 -0.59
CA GLY A 216 -18.48 -5.95 0.17
C GLY A 216 -18.28 -7.22 0.98
N SER A 217 -18.94 -7.35 2.13
CA SER A 217 -18.90 -8.64 2.83
C SER A 217 -19.65 -9.65 1.98
N LYS A 218 -18.92 -10.59 1.38
CA LYS A 218 -19.54 -11.83 0.90
C LYS A 218 -20.28 -12.40 2.09
N ALA A 219 -21.62 -12.41 2.04
CA ALA A 219 -22.40 -13.31 2.85
C ALA A 219 -21.79 -14.69 2.63
N ARG A 220 -21.13 -15.23 3.67
CA ARG A 220 -20.71 -16.62 3.68
C ARG A 220 -21.95 -17.42 3.33
N ALA A 221 -21.94 -18.08 2.16
CA ALA A 221 -23.05 -18.88 1.72
C ALA A 221 -23.43 -19.82 2.88
N PRO A 222 -24.72 -19.94 3.25
CA PRO A 222 -25.10 -20.98 4.18
C PRO A 222 -24.63 -22.29 3.58
N ALA A 223 -23.81 -23.03 4.33
CA ALA A 223 -23.45 -24.40 3.98
C ALA A 223 -24.76 -25.12 3.64
N ALA A 224 -24.83 -25.66 2.44
CA ALA A 224 -25.95 -26.49 2.02
C ALA A 224 -26.06 -27.64 3.01
N GLN A 225 -27.01 -27.54 3.94
CA GLN A 225 -27.53 -28.69 4.64
C GLN A 225 -28.59 -29.30 3.72
N GLY A 226 -28.14 -30.10 2.75
CA GLY A 226 -28.92 -31.25 2.25
C GLY A 226 -28.18 -32.46 2.77
N GLY A 227 -28.69 -33.21 3.73
CA GLY A 227 -29.80 -34.18 3.61
C GLY A 227 -29.19 -35.60 3.76
N PRO A 228 -29.95 -36.70 3.92
CA PRO A 228 -31.41 -36.84 3.86
C PRO A 228 -32.04 -37.65 5.03
N SER A 229 -33.38 -37.70 4.98
CA SER A 229 -34.30 -38.76 5.46
C SER A 229 -34.36 -39.11 6.94
#